data_AF-A0A5X8YU03-F1
#
_entry.id   AF-A0A5X8YU03-F1
#
_cell.length_a   1.000
_cell.length_b   1.000
_cell.length_c   1.000
_cell.angle_alpha   90.00
_cell.angle_beta   90.00
_cell.angle_gamma   90.00
#
_symmetry.space_group_name_H-M   'P 1'
#
loop_
_entity.id
_entity.type
_entity.pdbx_description
1 polymer ?
#
loop_
_entity_poly.entity_id
_entity_poly.type
_entity_poly.pdbx_seq_one_letter_code
_entity_poly.pdbx_strand_id
1 'polypeptide(L)'
;MRNIQQVLERWGGWAADSNTAVSWAPVAAGFKGLVVSSSSNRLSCCDDDGLVIDGCVCRLQQVRKPEELDVIMLYYVHGLTKREIGRRAKISEREVRRLMSTAEGFIEGCLCMLNVRLQMDPEVEKQRSEKSISAGRKKCATLV
;
A
#
# COMPACT_ATOMS: atom_id res chain seq x y z
N MET A 1 0.16 -2.84 15.19
CA MET A 1 0.88 -2.93 13.90
C MET A 1 -0.13 -2.63 12.81
N ARG A 2 0.17 -1.66 11.95
CA ARG A 2 -0.74 -1.20 10.89
C ARG A 2 -0.94 -2.28 9.84
N ASN A 3 -2.08 -2.25 9.17
CA ASN A 3 -2.28 -2.93 7.91
C ASN A 3 -1.80 -2.01 6.79
N ILE A 4 -0.55 -2.21 6.35
CA ILE A 4 0.09 -1.35 5.35
C ILE A 4 -0.70 -1.28 4.04
N GLN A 5 -1.42 -2.34 3.67
CA GLN A 5 -2.22 -2.34 2.45
C GLN A 5 -3.40 -1.37 2.54
N GLN A 6 -4.06 -1.30 3.70
CA GLN A 6 -5.14 -0.32 3.94
C GLN A 6 -4.63 1.12 4.02
N VAL A 7 -3.44 1.32 4.60
CA VAL A 7 -2.77 2.62 4.62
C VAL A 7 -2.49 3.11 3.19
N LEU A 8 -1.92 2.24 2.35
CA LEU A 8 -1.60 2.56 0.97
C LEU A 8 -2.83 2.67 0.06
N GLU A 9 -3.93 1.97 0.36
CA GLU A 9 -5.21 2.17 -0.32
C GLU A 9 -5.74 3.60 -0.12
N ARG A 10 -5.69 4.10 1.12
CA ARG A 10 -6.12 5.48 1.45
C ARG A 10 -5.20 6.53 0.87
N TRP A 11 -3.88 6.32 0.99
CA TRP A 11 -2.90 7.19 0.36
C TRP A 11 -3.03 7.18 -1.17
N GLY A 12 -3.31 6.03 -1.79
CA GLY A 12 -3.52 5.93 -3.23
C GLY A 12 -4.72 6.76 -3.71
N GLY A 13 -5.81 6.80 -2.94
CA GLY A 13 -6.94 7.70 -3.16
C GLY A 13 -6.51 9.17 -3.08
N TRP A 14 -5.76 9.54 -2.05
CA TRP A 14 -5.26 10.90 -1.85
C TRP A 14 -4.27 11.35 -2.93
N ALA A 15 -3.34 10.47 -3.33
CA ALA A 15 -2.32 10.74 -4.34
C ALA A 15 -2.89 10.86 -5.76
N ALA A 16 -3.99 10.14 -6.05
CA ALA A 16 -4.65 10.18 -7.36
C ALA A 16 -5.23 11.57 -7.70
N ASP A 17 -5.56 12.38 -6.68
CA ASP A 17 -6.07 13.74 -6.85
C ASP A 17 -4.95 14.80 -7.07
N SER A 18 -3.82 14.38 -7.63
CA SER A 18 -2.64 15.22 -7.94
C SER A 18 -1.92 15.82 -6.73
N ASN A 19 -2.10 15.23 -5.55
CA ASN A 19 -1.48 15.68 -4.30
C ASN A 19 -0.06 15.14 -4.06
N THR A 20 0.38 14.15 -4.85
CA THR A 20 1.70 13.51 -4.67
C THR A 20 2.85 14.34 -5.24
N ALA A 21 3.98 14.37 -4.52
CA ALA A 21 5.25 14.93 -4.98
C ALA A 21 6.14 13.89 -5.69
N VAL A 22 5.72 12.62 -5.73
CA VAL A 22 6.46 11.52 -6.37
C VAL A 22 6.51 11.75 -7.88
N SER A 23 7.71 11.86 -8.43
CA SER A 23 7.90 12.05 -9.87
C SER A 23 7.78 10.73 -10.62
N TRP A 24 6.57 10.20 -10.72
CA TRP A 24 6.26 8.93 -11.40
C TRP A 24 5.45 9.19 -12.68
N ALA A 25 5.96 8.71 -13.82
CA ALA A 25 5.46 8.94 -15.18
C ALA A 25 4.97 10.38 -15.44
N PRO A 26 5.77 11.26 -16.10
CA PRO A 26 5.38 12.65 -16.25
C PRO A 26 4.11 12.74 -17.11
N VAL A 27 2.99 13.11 -16.48
CA VAL A 27 2.03 13.97 -17.17
C VAL A 27 2.84 15.20 -17.55
N ALA A 28 2.94 15.52 -18.84
CA ALA A 28 3.67 16.70 -19.29
C ALA A 28 3.20 17.91 -18.47
N ALA A 29 4.15 18.68 -17.91
CA ALA A 29 3.87 19.69 -16.89
C ALA A 29 2.76 20.70 -17.27
N GLY A 30 2.49 20.88 -18.57
CA GLY A 30 1.40 21.71 -19.10
C GLY A 30 -0.03 21.13 -19.02
N PHE A 31 -0.22 19.88 -18.60
CA PHE A 31 -1.55 19.25 -18.46
C PHE A 31 -1.99 19.06 -17.00
N LYS A 32 -1.17 19.46 -16.03
CA LYS A 32 -1.51 19.41 -14.59
C LYS A 32 -2.69 20.37 -14.33
N GLY A 33 -3.89 19.83 -14.12
CA GLY A 33 -5.14 20.60 -13.88
C GLY A 33 -6.17 20.57 -15.00
N LEU A 34 -5.85 20.01 -16.18
CA LEU A 34 -6.80 19.84 -17.29
C LEU A 34 -7.44 18.45 -17.34
N VAL A 35 -6.87 17.49 -16.63
CA VAL A 35 -7.46 16.16 -16.45
C VAL A 35 -8.40 16.25 -15.25
N VAL A 36 -9.71 16.24 -15.51
CA VAL A 36 -10.71 16.10 -14.45
C VAL A 36 -10.46 14.76 -13.77
N SER A 37 -9.93 14.79 -12.53
CA SER A 37 -9.92 13.60 -11.68
C SER A 37 -11.37 13.15 -11.57
N SER A 38 -11.69 11.98 -12.12
CA SER A 38 -13.03 11.43 -11.93
C SER A 38 -13.21 11.30 -10.43
N SER A 39 -14.21 11.96 -9.84
CA SER A 39 -14.53 11.89 -8.41
C SER A 39 -14.58 10.43 -8.00
N SER A 40 -13.47 9.97 -7.47
CA SER A 40 -13.21 8.56 -7.27
C SER A 40 -13.79 8.26 -5.92
N ASN A 41 -14.83 7.42 -5.86
CA ASN A 41 -15.39 6.92 -4.60
C ASN A 41 -14.39 6.02 -3.82
N ARG A 42 -13.10 6.09 -4.13
CA ARG A 42 -12.02 5.41 -3.42
C ARG A 42 -11.80 6.11 -2.09
N LEU A 43 -11.55 5.31 -1.07
CA LEU A 43 -11.18 5.79 0.25
C LEU A 43 -9.91 6.64 0.13
N SER A 44 -9.94 7.84 0.69
CA SER A 44 -8.83 8.80 0.70
C SER A 44 -8.45 9.12 2.15
N CYS A 45 -7.18 9.48 2.39
CA CYS A 45 -6.74 9.99 3.68
C CYS A 45 -6.81 11.52 3.74
N CYS A 46 -6.57 12.08 4.93
CA CYS A 46 -6.36 13.52 5.08
C CYS A 46 -4.99 13.94 4.54
N ASP A 47 -4.80 15.25 4.37
CA ASP A 47 -3.56 15.81 3.82
C ASP A 47 -2.33 15.54 4.70
N ASP A 48 -2.47 15.61 6.03
CA ASP A 48 -1.36 15.36 6.96
C ASP A 48 -0.85 13.91 6.84
N ASP A 49 -1.77 12.93 6.87
CA ASP A 49 -1.42 11.52 6.67
C ASP A 49 -0.87 11.30 5.26
N GLY A 50 -1.48 11.93 4.27
CA GLY A 50 -1.08 11.87 2.86
C GLY A 50 0.36 12.30 2.66
N LEU A 51 0.74 13.46 3.19
CA LEU A 51 2.11 14.01 3.11
C LEU A 51 3.15 13.13 3.82
N VAL A 52 2.82 12.57 4.99
CA VAL A 52 3.73 11.66 5.71
C VAL A 52 3.99 10.39 4.90
N ILE A 53 2.94 9.79 4.34
CA ILE A 53 3.06 8.58 3.53
C ILE A 53 3.77 8.90 2.21
N ASP A 54 3.44 10.02 1.56
CA ASP A 54 4.08 10.48 0.32
C ASP A 54 5.57 10.71 0.50
N GLY A 55 5.99 11.28 1.64
CA GLY A 55 7.40 11.41 2.01
C GLY A 55 8.12 10.04 2.09
N CYS A 56 7.45 9.01 2.60
CA CYS A 56 7.99 7.65 2.62
C CYS A 56 8.09 7.05 1.20
N VAL A 57 7.13 7.33 0.32
CA VAL A 57 7.14 6.87 -1.09
C VAL A 57 8.20 7.64 -1.90
N CYS A 58 8.39 8.93 -1.66
CA CYS A 58 9.50 9.71 -2.22
C CYS A 58 10.84 9.11 -1.77
N ARG A 59 10.94 8.66 -0.51
CA ARG A 59 12.14 7.98 -0.03
C ARG A 59 12.34 6.61 -0.70
N LEU A 60 11.26 5.88 -0.97
CA LEU A 60 11.30 4.64 -1.77
C LEU A 60 11.89 4.93 -3.15
N GLN A 61 11.39 5.96 -3.84
CA GLN A 61 11.87 6.37 -5.17
C GLN A 61 13.39 6.68 -5.18
N GLN A 62 13.92 7.28 -4.12
CA GLN A 62 15.33 7.65 -4.04
C GLN A 62 16.27 6.48 -3.75
N VAL A 63 15.81 5.50 -2.96
CA VAL A 63 16.67 4.43 -2.39
C VAL A 63 16.51 3.10 -3.11
N ARG A 64 15.30 2.81 -3.59
CA ARG A 64 14.95 1.52 -4.17
C ARG A 64 14.95 1.56 -5.69
N LYS A 65 14.73 0.39 -6.28
CA LYS A 65 14.68 0.24 -7.73
C LYS A 65 13.36 0.80 -8.30
N PRO A 66 13.36 1.32 -9.54
CA PRO A 66 12.17 1.90 -10.16
C PRO A 66 10.98 0.93 -10.21
N GLU A 67 11.23 -0.37 -10.41
CA GLU A 67 10.16 -1.37 -10.54
C GLU A 67 9.36 -1.54 -9.25
N GLU A 68 9.98 -1.30 -8.08
CA GLU A 68 9.31 -1.33 -6.78
C GLU A 68 8.38 -0.13 -6.60
N LEU A 69 8.77 1.04 -7.11
CA LEU A 69 7.91 2.22 -7.14
C LEU A 69 6.77 2.03 -8.14
N ASP A 70 7.07 1.53 -9.34
CA ASP A 70 6.09 1.35 -10.41
C ASP A 70 4.92 0.48 -9.97
N VAL A 71 5.19 -0.65 -9.29
CA VAL A 71 4.11 -1.52 -8.83
C VAL A 71 3.22 -0.84 -7.77
N ILE A 72 3.78 0.01 -6.91
CA ILE A 72 3.01 0.77 -5.91
C ILE A 72 2.12 1.80 -6.59
N MET A 73 2.69 2.59 -7.49
CA MET A 73 1.94 3.63 -8.19
C MET A 73 0.86 3.04 -9.08
N LEU A 74 1.18 2.02 -9.89
CA LEU A 74 0.21 1.36 -10.76
C LEU A 74 -0.94 0.72 -9.98
N TYR A 75 -0.65 0.12 -8.82
CA TYR A 75 -1.66 -0.58 -8.03
C TYR A 75 -2.51 0.39 -7.20
N TYR A 76 -1.88 1.21 -6.35
CA TYR A 76 -2.59 2.02 -5.37
C TYR A 76 -3.15 3.32 -5.96
N VAL A 77 -2.41 3.97 -6.86
CA VAL A 77 -2.82 5.26 -7.46
C VAL A 77 -3.67 5.02 -8.71
N HIS A 78 -3.18 4.19 -9.64
CA HIS A 78 -3.87 3.94 -10.91
C HIS A 78 -4.92 2.83 -10.85
N GLY A 79 -5.03 2.09 -9.74
CA GLY A 79 -6.07 1.09 -9.55
C GLY A 79 -5.93 -0.15 -10.45
N LEU A 80 -4.74 -0.43 -10.99
CA LEU A 80 -4.53 -1.61 -11.81
C LEU A 80 -4.49 -2.88 -10.95
N THR A 81 -4.99 -3.98 -11.50
CA THR A 81 -4.88 -5.29 -10.83
C THR A 81 -3.45 -5.83 -10.95
N LYS A 82 -3.04 -6.69 -10.01
CA LYS A 82 -1.72 -7.36 -10.03
C LYS A 82 -1.48 -8.12 -11.35
N ARG A 83 -2.55 -8.73 -11.90
CA ARG A 83 -2.53 -9.41 -13.19
C ARG A 83 -2.31 -8.43 -14.35
N GLU A 84 -2.97 -7.28 -14.32
CA GLU A 84 -2.79 -6.23 -15.33
C GLU A 84 -1.37 -5.69 -15.34
N ILE A 85 -0.81 -5.42 -14.15
CA ILE A 85 0.57 -4.98 -13.97
C ILE A 85 1.53 -6.02 -14.55
N GLY A 86 1.34 -7.30 -14.21
CA GLY A 86 2.17 -8.38 -14.74
C GLY A 86 2.14 -8.48 -16.27
N ARG A 87 0.96 -8.30 -16.88
CA ARG A 87 0.84 -8.26 -18.35
C ARG A 87 1.58 -7.08 -18.97
N ARG A 88 1.44 -5.87 -18.42
CA ARG A 88 2.08 -4.64 -18.95
C ARG A 88 3.59 -4.68 -18.80
N ALA A 89 4.09 -5.11 -17.64
CA ALA A 89 5.51 -5.22 -17.35
C ALA A 89 6.15 -6.53 -17.87
N LYS A 90 5.36 -7.43 -18.48
CA LYS A 90 5.80 -8.75 -18.97
C LYS A 90 6.51 -9.59 -17.89
N ILE A 91 6.01 -9.53 -16.66
CA ILE A 91 6.51 -10.29 -15.51
C ILE A 91 5.42 -11.18 -14.92
N SER A 92 5.83 -12.24 -14.22
CA SER A 92 4.89 -13.15 -13.55
C SER A 92 4.14 -12.45 -12.41
N GLU A 93 2.91 -12.87 -12.12
CA GLU A 93 2.15 -12.34 -10.97
C GLU A 93 2.90 -12.56 -9.64
N ARG A 94 3.65 -13.67 -9.54
CA ARG A 94 4.53 -13.95 -8.40
C ARG A 94 5.56 -12.84 -8.20
N GLU A 95 6.17 -12.36 -9.29
CA GLU A 95 7.15 -11.30 -9.24
C GLU A 95 6.51 -9.95 -8.88
N VAL A 96 5.33 -9.65 -9.42
CA VAL A 96 4.55 -8.46 -9.01
C VAL A 96 4.30 -8.47 -7.50
N ARG A 97 3.85 -9.60 -6.95
CA ARG A 97 3.63 -9.75 -5.50
C ARG A 97 4.93 -9.56 -4.70
N ARG A 98 6.06 -10.09 -5.19
CA ARG A 98 7.37 -9.92 -4.55
C ARG A 98 7.80 -8.45 -4.50
N LEU A 99 7.68 -7.74 -5.63
CA LEU A 99 7.98 -6.31 -5.71
C LEU A 99 7.07 -5.50 -4.78
N MET A 100 5.75 -5.78 -4.80
CA MET A 100 4.80 -5.12 -3.90
C MET A 100 5.16 -5.34 -2.43
N SER A 101 5.37 -6.59 -1.98
CA SER A 101 5.74 -6.86 -0.59
C SER A 101 7.05 -6.17 -0.18
N THR A 102 7.99 -6.04 -1.11
CA THR A 102 9.27 -5.36 -0.87
C THR A 102 9.08 -3.86 -0.67
N ALA A 103 8.26 -3.23 -1.51
CA ALA A 103 7.94 -1.80 -1.43
C ALA A 103 7.05 -1.48 -0.22
N GLU A 104 5.99 -2.26 0.02
CA GLU A 104 5.11 -2.17 1.19
C GLU A 104 5.93 -2.27 2.48
N GLY A 105 6.81 -3.26 2.60
CA GLY A 105 7.66 -3.43 3.78
C GLY A 105 8.64 -2.28 3.99
N PHE A 106 9.14 -1.66 2.91
CA PHE A 106 9.98 -0.47 3.02
C PHE A 106 9.20 0.72 3.57
N ILE A 107 7.99 0.98 3.07
CA ILE A 107 7.13 2.08 3.54
C ILE A 107 6.71 1.84 4.99
N GLU A 108 6.30 0.61 5.34
CA GLU A 108 5.98 0.23 6.72
C GLU A 108 7.19 0.45 7.65
N GLY A 109 8.40 0.09 7.20
CA GLY A 109 9.64 0.34 7.92
C GLY A 109 9.92 1.83 8.13
N CYS A 110 9.71 2.67 7.11
CA CYS A 110 9.85 4.13 7.22
C CYS A 110 8.88 4.70 8.25
N LEU A 111 7.59 4.31 8.18
CA LEU A 111 6.57 4.76 9.13
C LEU A 111 6.88 4.29 10.57
N CYS A 112 7.45 3.10 10.73
CA CYS A 112 7.90 2.60 12.03
C CYS A 112 9.08 3.40 12.59
N MET A 113 10.06 3.71 11.75
CA MET A 113 11.25 4.50 12.15
C MET A 113 10.91 5.95 12.48
N LEU A 114 9.99 6.57 11.74
CA LEU A 114 9.53 7.93 12.00
C LEU A 114 8.70 8.01 13.30
N ASN A 115 8.15 6.89 13.77
CA ASN A 115 7.31 6.80 14.97
C ASN A 115 6.17 7.85 14.99
N VAL A 116 5.63 8.15 13.82
CA VAL A 116 4.50 9.08 13.65
C VAL A 116 3.20 8.32 13.86
N ARG A 117 2.23 8.96 14.50
CA ARG A 117 0.85 8.47 14.60
C ARG A 117 0.04 9.06 13.46
N LEU A 118 -0.55 8.20 12.63
CA LEU A 118 -1.44 8.64 11.56
C LEU A 118 -2.85 8.79 12.12
N GLN A 119 -3.63 9.73 11.59
CA GLN A 119 -5.03 9.88 11.98
C GLN A 119 -5.84 8.63 11.64
N MET A 120 -5.48 7.94 10.55
CA MET A 120 -6.08 6.67 10.14
C MET A 120 -5.75 5.44 11.01
N ASP A 121 -4.84 5.57 11.98
CA ASP A 121 -4.37 4.44 12.79
C ASP A 121 -5.51 3.61 13.42
N PRO A 122 -6.57 4.21 14.01
CA PRO A 122 -7.67 3.46 14.62
C PRO A 122 -8.39 2.51 13.67
N GLU A 123 -8.43 2.80 12.36
CA GLU A 123 -9.13 1.95 11.40
C GLU A 123 -8.24 0.92 10.71
N VAL A 124 -6.92 1.10 10.74
CA VAL A 124 -5.95 0.23 10.04
C VAL A 124 -5.15 -0.65 11.00
N GLU A 125 -5.39 -0.57 12.31
CA GLU A 125 -4.75 -1.44 13.29
C GLU A 125 -5.19 -2.90 13.13
N LYS A 126 -4.21 -3.82 13.00
CA LYS A 126 -4.47 -5.26 13.01
C LYS A 126 -5.03 -5.65 14.39
N GLN A 127 -6.27 -6.15 14.43
CA GLN A 127 -6.79 -6.79 15.63
C GLN A 127 -5.87 -7.95 16.01
N ARG A 128 -5.32 -7.89 17.22
CA ARG A 128 -4.51 -8.96 17.77
C ARG A 128 -5.46 -10.08 18.17
N SER A 129 -5.69 -11.05 17.28
CA SER A 129 -6.44 -12.23 17.68
C SER A 129 -5.64 -12.99 18.73
N GLU A 130 -6.14 -13.04 19.95
CA GLU A 130 -5.68 -13.99 20.95
C GLU A 130 -6.01 -15.39 20.40
N LYS A 131 -5.02 -16.05 19.79
CA LYS A 131 -5.14 -17.45 19.43
C LYS A 131 -5.31 -18.25 20.72
N SER A 132 -6.54 -18.55 21.11
CA SER A 132 -6.84 -19.50 22.17
C SER A 132 -6.26 -20.85 21.74
N ILE A 133 -5.21 -21.31 22.42
CA ILE A 133 -4.68 -22.67 22.24
C ILE A 133 -5.73 -23.61 22.85
N SER A 134 -6.74 -24.01 22.08
CA SER A 134 -7.60 -25.13 22.49
C SER A 134 -6.84 -26.42 22.18
N ALA A 135 -6.15 -26.94 23.20
CA ALA A 135 -5.55 -28.26 23.18
C ALA A 135 -6.66 -29.30 22.96
N GLY A 136 -6.67 -29.93 21.78
CA GLY A 136 -7.57 -31.02 21.44
C GLY A 136 -7.33 -32.21 22.37
N ARG A 137 -8.25 -32.41 23.33
CA ARG A 137 -8.27 -33.59 24.20
C ARG A 137 -8.74 -34.79 23.37
N LYS A 138 -7.80 -35.56 22.81
CA LYS A 138 -8.09 -36.87 22.20
C LYS A 138 -8.62 -37.80 23.30
N LYS A 139 -9.92 -38.08 23.31
CA LYS A 139 -10.48 -39.16 24.14
C LYS A 139 -10.05 -40.48 23.51
N CYS A 140 -9.19 -41.21 24.21
CA CYS A 140 -8.90 -42.61 23.90
C CYS A 140 -10.18 -43.41 24.16
N ALA A 141 -10.76 -44.01 23.12
CA ALA A 141 -11.88 -44.93 23.26
C ALA A 141 -11.33 -46.29 23.72
N THR A 142 -11.77 -46.77 24.88
CA THR A 142 -11.54 -48.15 25.33
C THR A 142 -12.59 -49.03 24.66
N LEU A 143 -12.13 -49.97 23.83
CA LEU A 143 -12.93 -51.06 23.27
C LEU A 143 -13.29 -52.04 24.40
N VAL A 144 -14.56 -52.41 24.50
CA VAL A 144 -15.05 -53.66 25.10
C VAL A 144 -16.04 -54.27 24.11
#